data_AF-A0A961BPG7-F1
#
_entry.id   AF-A0A961BPG7-F1
#
_cell.length_a   1.000
_cell.length_b   1.000
_cell.length_c   1.000
_cell.angle_alpha   90.00
_cell.angle_beta   90.00
_cell.angle_gamma   90.00
#
_symmetry.space_group_name_H-M   'P 1'
#
loop_
_entity.id
_entity.type
_entity.pdbx_description
1 polymer ?
#
loop_
_entity_poly.entity_id
_entity_poly.type
_entity_poly.pdbx_seq_one_letter_code
_entity_poly.pdbx_strand_id
1 'polypeptide(L)'
;MSGPSSSGSGRRTGSCVWIGRFSGKQQRISLGRRTGEPTVRLRSRGSVSVTRLCALTGVTRSTFYEWRARRPSRRDRDDAALVTEITEIHAASHGTYGAPGVHGQLRHRGHRVGRKRVARLMAAEGFVGVHGRRKWRRGRPNTAPAPDRLQRDFTAEAPDQRWVADITEFQCWTGNSTWLASKTSVINRSLDGP
;
A
#
# COMPACT_ATOMS: atom_id res chain seq x y z
N MET A 1 41.97 42.49 -11.34
CA MET A 1 41.92 41.47 -12.41
C MET A 1 40.78 40.53 -12.10
N SER A 2 39.68 40.75 -12.79
CA SER A 2 38.40 40.07 -12.62
C SER A 2 38.39 38.81 -13.49
N GLY A 3 37.99 37.68 -12.93
CA GLY A 3 37.76 36.42 -13.66
C GLY A 3 36.42 35.82 -13.23
N PRO A 4 35.73 35.09 -14.10
CA PRO A 4 34.31 35.32 -14.31
C PRO A 4 33.38 34.32 -13.62
N SER A 5 32.17 34.81 -13.38
CA SER A 5 30.95 34.06 -13.13
C SER A 5 30.57 33.18 -14.33
N SER A 6 30.10 31.96 -14.06
CA SER A 6 29.23 31.23 -14.98
C SER A 6 28.22 30.40 -14.19
N SER A 7 26.98 30.84 -14.30
CA SER A 7 25.76 30.13 -13.94
C SER A 7 25.51 29.03 -14.98
N GLY A 8 25.20 27.81 -14.52
CA GLY A 8 24.89 26.68 -15.38
C GLY A 8 23.88 25.77 -14.68
N SER A 9 22.61 26.05 -14.94
CA SER A 9 21.46 25.28 -14.49
C SER A 9 21.46 23.89 -15.14
N GLY A 10 21.44 22.84 -14.31
CA GLY A 10 21.40 21.46 -14.77
C GLY A 10 20.56 20.61 -13.82
N ARG A 11 19.26 20.52 -14.11
CA ARG A 11 18.34 19.58 -13.46
C ARG A 11 18.92 18.16 -13.54
N ARG A 12 18.95 17.43 -12.42
CA ARG A 12 18.88 15.96 -12.40
C ARG A 12 18.42 15.44 -11.02
N THR A 13 17.12 15.14 -10.98
CA THR A 13 16.45 14.04 -10.25
C THR A 13 16.70 13.83 -8.74
N GLY A 14 15.65 14.16 -7.98
CA GLY A 14 15.46 13.76 -6.59
C GLY A 14 15.39 12.24 -6.40
N SER A 15 16.55 11.66 -6.14
CA SER A 15 16.76 10.62 -5.15
C SER A 15 18.08 10.99 -4.46
N CYS A 16 18.09 11.31 -3.17
CA CYS A 16 19.36 11.36 -2.44
C CYS A 16 19.82 9.93 -2.16
N VAL A 17 20.22 9.25 -3.24
CA VAL A 17 21.27 8.24 -3.25
C VAL A 17 22.55 9.04 -3.42
N TRP A 18 23.41 9.08 -2.41
CA TRP A 18 24.71 9.71 -2.58
C TRP A 18 25.58 8.78 -3.43
N ILE A 19 25.80 9.12 -4.70
CA ILE A 19 26.80 8.48 -5.56
C ILE A 19 27.99 9.43 -5.61
N GLY A 20 28.87 9.36 -4.61
CA GLY A 20 30.19 9.97 -4.68
C GLY A 20 31.16 9.00 -5.34
N ARG A 21 31.93 9.46 -6.33
CA ARG A 21 33.04 8.72 -6.94
C ARG A 21 34.19 8.67 -5.94
N PHE A 22 34.36 7.53 -5.25
CA PHE A 22 35.49 7.30 -4.34
C PHE A 22 36.38 6.20 -4.94
N SER A 23 37.64 6.52 -5.21
CA SER A 23 38.73 5.59 -5.56
C SER A 23 38.33 4.40 -6.47
N GLY A 24 38.14 4.65 -7.77
CA GLY A 24 38.28 3.65 -8.85
C GLY A 24 37.45 2.36 -8.81
N LYS A 25 36.61 2.11 -7.80
CA LYS A 25 35.85 0.88 -7.63
C LYS A 25 34.39 1.23 -7.40
N GLN A 26 33.54 0.90 -8.38
CA GLN A 26 32.09 0.92 -8.21
C GLN A 26 31.70 -0.10 -7.14
N GLN A 27 31.42 0.37 -5.93
CA GLN A 27 30.68 -0.43 -4.95
C GLN A 27 29.47 0.38 -4.46
N ARG A 28 28.28 -0.19 -4.65
CA ARG A 28 27.00 0.35 -4.19
C ARG A 28 26.84 0.03 -2.70
N ILE A 29 27.07 1.00 -1.83
CA ILE A 29 26.70 0.90 -0.41
C ILE A 29 25.34 1.59 -0.24
N SER A 30 24.28 0.83 0.03
CA SER A 30 22.97 1.38 0.35
C SER A 30 22.87 1.67 1.85
N LEU A 31 22.99 2.95 2.23
CA LEU A 31 22.65 3.43 3.57
C LEU A 31 21.12 3.54 3.70
N GLY A 32 20.51 2.55 4.36
CA GLY A 32 19.07 2.54 4.66
C GLY A 32 18.72 3.57 5.74
N ARG A 33 17.66 4.35 5.52
CA ARG A 33 17.09 5.31 6.47
C ARG A 33 15.94 4.67 7.27
N ARG A 34 16.25 3.66 8.07
CA ARG A 34 15.31 3.12 9.07
C ARG A 34 15.90 3.36 10.44
N THR A 35 15.06 3.79 11.37
CA THR A 35 15.32 3.84 12.80
C THR A 35 16.04 2.57 13.25
N GLY A 36 17.27 2.72 13.74
CA GLY A 36 18.18 1.63 14.13
C GLY A 36 19.38 1.50 13.21
N GLU A 37 20.47 2.19 13.59
CA GLU A 37 21.89 2.04 13.20
C GLU A 37 22.25 1.59 11.75
N PRO A 38 23.17 2.29 11.05
CA PRO A 38 23.63 1.87 9.72
C PRO A 38 24.31 0.49 9.77
N THR A 39 23.55 -0.56 9.46
CA THR A 39 24.05 -1.93 9.54
C THR A 39 24.64 -2.33 8.20
N VAL A 40 25.95 -2.10 8.03
CA VAL A 40 26.73 -2.96 7.11
C VAL A 40 26.70 -4.34 7.75
N ARG A 41 25.96 -5.30 7.17
CA ARG A 41 25.92 -6.68 7.67
C ARG A 41 27.26 -7.37 7.41
N LEU A 42 28.25 -7.05 8.23
CA LEU A 42 29.41 -7.88 8.43
C LEU A 42 28.94 -9.06 9.29
N ARG A 43 29.08 -10.29 8.79
CA ARG A 43 28.81 -11.50 9.57
C ARG A 43 29.93 -11.63 10.63
N SER A 44 29.80 -10.88 11.70
CA SER A 44 30.76 -10.76 12.80
C SER A 44 30.18 -11.41 14.05
N ARG A 45 30.92 -12.29 14.71
CA ARG A 45 30.54 -12.90 16.00
C ARG A 45 30.85 -11.99 17.21
N GLY A 46 30.86 -10.66 17.04
CA GLY A 46 31.16 -9.69 18.10
C GLY A 46 31.08 -8.22 17.67
N SER A 47 31.27 -7.30 18.61
CA SER A 47 31.29 -5.85 18.36
C SER A 47 32.51 -5.44 17.51
N VAL A 48 32.26 -4.78 16.38
CA VAL A 48 33.32 -4.30 15.47
C VAL A 48 33.58 -2.81 15.74
N SER A 49 34.85 -2.42 15.89
CA SER A 49 35.20 -1.01 16.08
C SER A 49 34.89 -0.17 14.85
N VAL A 50 34.49 1.09 15.04
CA VAL A 50 34.21 2.05 13.94
C VAL A 50 35.39 2.16 12.99
N THR A 51 36.63 2.16 13.52
CA THR A 51 37.86 2.17 12.71
C THR A 51 37.94 0.98 11.75
N ARG A 52 37.63 -0.24 12.24
CA ARG A 52 37.64 -1.45 11.41
C ARG A 52 36.53 -1.43 10.37
N LEU A 53 35.36 -0.92 10.72
CA LEU A 53 34.23 -0.81 9.80
C LEU A 53 34.50 0.21 8.68
N CYS A 54 35.06 1.37 9.03
CA CYS A 54 35.55 2.39 8.10
C CYS A 54 36.62 1.82 7.15
N ALA A 55 37.59 1.07 7.67
CA ALA A 55 38.63 0.44 6.85
C ALA A 55 38.05 -0.59 5.87
N LEU A 56 37.12 -1.44 6.32
CA LEU A 56 36.47 -2.45 5.48
C LEU A 56 35.56 -1.85 4.39
N THR A 57 34.95 -0.70 4.67
CA THR A 57 34.03 -0.03 3.74
C THR A 57 34.69 1.02 2.86
N GLY A 58 35.98 1.33 3.10
CA GLY A 58 36.70 2.40 2.41
C GLY A 58 36.23 3.81 2.77
N VAL A 59 35.49 3.98 3.87
CA VAL A 59 34.97 5.27 4.34
C VAL A 59 35.91 5.84 5.40
N THR A 60 36.28 7.12 5.32
CA THR A 60 37.08 7.76 6.36
C THR A 60 36.29 7.93 7.65
N ARG A 61 36.98 7.88 8.80
CA ARG A 61 36.34 8.04 10.12
C ARG A 61 35.66 9.41 10.26
N SER A 62 36.28 10.48 9.75
CA SER A 62 35.72 11.83 9.80
C SER A 62 34.39 11.91 9.05
N THR A 63 34.29 11.33 7.85
CA THR A 63 33.05 11.28 7.07
C THR A 63 31.95 10.47 7.77
N PHE A 64 32.30 9.37 8.45
CA PHE A 64 31.34 8.60 9.24
C PHE A 64 30.72 9.44 10.37
N TYR A 65 31.55 10.12 11.17
CA TYR A 65 31.07 10.94 12.28
C TYR A 65 30.35 12.20 11.81
N GLU A 66 30.81 12.82 10.72
CA GLU A 66 30.13 13.95 10.10
C GLU A 66 28.74 13.53 9.64
N TRP A 67 28.62 12.42 8.90
CA TRP A 67 27.33 11.87 8.49
C TRP A 67 26.43 11.55 9.68
N ARG A 68 26.99 10.96 10.76
CA ARG A 68 26.24 10.64 11.99
C ARG A 68 25.74 11.90 12.71
N ALA A 69 26.53 12.97 12.69
CA ALA A 69 26.20 14.26 13.33
C ALA A 69 25.28 15.15 12.47
N ARG A 70 25.07 14.82 11.18
CA ARG A 70 24.21 15.62 10.30
C ARG A 70 22.78 15.60 10.81
N ARG A 71 22.24 16.81 10.97
CA ARG A 71 20.82 17.02 11.29
C ARG A 71 19.94 16.58 10.11
N PRO A 72 18.73 16.04 10.38
CA PRO A 72 17.80 15.67 9.32
C PRO A 72 17.47 16.89 8.46
N SER A 73 17.47 16.69 7.14
CA SER A 73 17.09 17.75 6.20
C SER A 73 15.60 18.05 6.33
N ARG A 74 15.14 19.19 5.80
CA ARG A 74 13.70 19.52 5.76
C ARG A 74 12.88 18.38 5.15
N ARG A 75 13.38 17.81 4.06
CA ARG A 75 12.74 16.67 3.38
C ARG A 75 12.62 15.43 4.27
N ASP A 76 13.61 15.20 5.13
CA ASP A 76 13.61 14.06 6.04
C ASP A 76 12.59 14.26 7.15
N ARG A 77 12.43 15.49 7.64
CA ARG A 77 11.35 15.85 8.58
C ARG A 77 9.98 15.69 7.94
N ASP A 78 9.82 16.16 6.69
CA ASP A 78 8.57 16.01 5.95
C ASP A 78 8.24 14.53 5.66
N ASP A 79 9.25 13.71 5.33
CA ASP A 79 9.08 12.28 5.15
C ASP A 79 8.70 11.59 6.48
N ALA A 80 9.31 11.99 7.60
CA ALA A 80 8.97 11.44 8.92
C ALA A 80 7.52 11.78 9.33
N ALA A 81 7.08 13.03 9.14
CA ALA A 81 5.70 13.41 9.38
C ALA A 81 4.72 12.62 8.49
N LEU A 82 5.07 12.41 7.22
CA LEU A 82 4.26 11.63 6.30
C LEU A 82 4.23 10.14 6.67
N VAL A 83 5.31 9.59 7.22
CA VAL A 83 5.36 8.21 7.71
C VAL A 83 4.39 8.00 8.88
N THR A 84 4.27 8.97 9.80
CA THR A 84 3.29 8.91 10.89
C THR A 84 1.87 8.76 10.33
N GLU A 85 1.48 9.62 9.38
CA GLU A 85 0.16 9.55 8.73
C GLU A 85 -0.06 8.23 7.97
N ILE A 86 0.97 7.74 7.26
CA ILE A 86 0.93 6.45 6.57
C ILE A 86 0.68 5.32 7.58
N THR A 87 1.31 5.37 8.74
CA THR A 87 1.20 4.36 9.79
C THR A 87 -0.22 4.32 10.36
N GLU A 88 -0.80 5.47 10.65
CA GLU A 88 -2.19 5.59 11.11
C GLU A 88 -3.18 5.04 10.08
N ILE A 89 -3.03 5.40 8.81
CA ILE A 89 -3.90 4.92 7.73
C ILE A 89 -3.76 3.40 7.57
N HIS A 90 -2.54 2.88 7.62
CA HIS A 90 -2.28 1.46 7.49
C HIS A 90 -2.88 0.68 8.67
N ALA A 91 -2.73 1.20 9.90
CA ALA A 91 -3.35 0.63 11.09
C ALA A 91 -4.88 0.67 11.05
N ALA A 92 -5.48 1.80 10.64
CA ALA A 92 -6.92 1.96 10.50
C ALA A 92 -7.53 1.02 9.44
N SER A 93 -6.74 0.61 8.44
CA SER A 93 -7.14 -0.39 7.45
C SER A 93 -6.80 -1.85 7.85
N HIS A 94 -6.39 -2.07 9.10
CA HIS A 94 -5.94 -3.36 9.63
C HIS A 94 -4.83 -4.02 8.77
N GLY A 95 -3.94 -3.22 8.20
CA GLY A 95 -2.86 -3.70 7.33
C GLY A 95 -3.29 -4.06 5.90
N THR A 96 -4.57 -3.85 5.54
CA THR A 96 -5.10 -4.23 4.23
C THR A 96 -4.56 -3.31 3.12
N TYR A 97 -4.45 -2.01 3.38
CA TYR A 97 -4.09 -1.05 2.35
C TYR A 97 -2.60 -1.10 2.00
N GLY A 98 -2.32 -1.32 0.71
CA GLY A 98 -1.01 -1.08 0.11
C GLY A 98 -0.81 0.37 -0.35
N ALA A 99 0.32 0.64 -0.99
CA ALA A 99 0.66 1.99 -1.47
C ALA A 99 -0.44 2.72 -2.28
N PRO A 100 -1.25 2.05 -3.13
CA PRO A 100 -2.35 2.72 -3.83
C PRO A 100 -3.47 3.18 -2.89
N GLY A 101 -3.87 2.32 -1.94
CA GLY A 101 -4.94 2.60 -0.97
C GLY A 101 -4.53 3.69 0.01
N VAL A 102 -3.32 3.58 0.58
CA VAL A 102 -2.75 4.60 1.46
C VAL A 102 -2.62 5.95 0.73
N HIS A 103 -2.15 5.96 -0.51
CA HIS A 103 -2.08 7.19 -1.31
C HIS A 103 -3.47 7.80 -1.56
N GLY A 104 -4.49 6.98 -1.82
CA GLY A 104 -5.88 7.45 -1.94
C GLY A 104 -6.36 8.14 -0.67
N GLN A 105 -6.14 7.51 0.48
CA GLN A 105 -6.53 8.06 1.77
C GLN A 105 -5.77 9.34 2.13
N LEU A 106 -4.46 9.38 1.85
CA LEU A 106 -3.66 10.60 2.03
C LEU A 106 -4.18 11.76 1.18
N ARG A 107 -4.62 11.50 -0.05
CA ARG A 107 -5.26 12.53 -0.88
C ARG A 107 -6.60 12.99 -0.33
N HIS A 108 -7.38 12.08 0.25
CA HIS A 108 -8.64 12.42 0.91
C HIS A 108 -8.42 13.31 2.14
N ARG A 109 -7.34 13.06 2.90
CA ARG A 109 -6.85 13.93 3.99
C ARG A 109 -6.18 15.23 3.52
N GLY A 110 -6.16 15.52 2.21
CA GLY A 110 -5.62 16.77 1.65
C GLY A 110 -4.12 16.76 1.34
N HIS A 111 -3.40 15.66 1.54
CA HIS A 111 -1.97 15.59 1.22
C HIS A 111 -1.74 15.43 -0.29
N ARG A 112 -0.98 16.36 -0.88
CA ARG A 112 -0.51 16.28 -2.28
C ARG A 112 0.85 15.59 -2.35
N VAL A 113 0.85 14.26 -2.28
CA VAL A 113 2.07 13.44 -2.34
C VAL A 113 2.05 12.48 -3.52
N GLY A 114 3.20 12.30 -4.17
CA GLY A 114 3.30 11.38 -5.31
C GLY A 114 3.27 9.91 -4.87
N ARG A 115 2.56 9.05 -5.60
CA ARG A 115 2.46 7.60 -5.33
C ARG A 115 3.80 6.90 -5.13
N LYS A 116 4.83 7.26 -5.93
CA LYS A 116 6.19 6.70 -5.78
C LYS A 116 6.84 7.06 -4.43
N ARG A 117 6.54 8.24 -3.87
CA ARG A 117 7.04 8.67 -2.55
C ARG A 117 6.39 7.81 -1.46
N VAL A 118 5.08 7.62 -1.52
CA VAL A 118 4.34 6.76 -0.58
C VAL A 118 4.85 5.33 -0.63
N ALA A 119 4.97 4.75 -1.84
CA ALA A 119 5.48 3.39 -2.01
C ALA A 119 6.91 3.22 -1.45
N ARG A 120 7.79 4.19 -1.69
CA ARG A 120 9.14 4.20 -1.12
C ARG A 120 9.12 4.24 0.41
N LEU A 121 8.29 5.09 1.01
CA LEU A 121 8.19 5.21 2.46
C LEU A 121 7.58 3.96 3.09
N MET A 122 6.52 3.41 2.50
CA MET A 122 5.95 2.13 2.96
C MET A 122 6.95 0.98 2.88
N ALA A 123 7.70 0.86 1.78
CA ALA A 123 8.77 -0.15 1.69
C ALA A 123 9.88 0.12 2.71
N ALA A 124 10.23 1.40 2.90
CA ALA A 124 11.19 1.81 3.90
C ALA A 124 10.71 1.51 5.32
N GLU A 125 9.41 1.46 5.64
CA GLU A 125 8.86 1.06 6.95
C GLU A 125 8.39 -0.40 7.02
N GLY A 126 8.42 -1.12 5.89
CA GLY A 126 8.02 -2.53 5.82
C GLY A 126 6.52 -2.75 5.85
N PHE A 127 5.73 -1.69 5.58
CA PHE A 127 4.30 -1.82 5.40
C PHE A 127 4.01 -2.54 4.09
N VAL A 128 3.31 -3.67 4.20
CA VAL A 128 2.89 -4.48 3.07
C VAL A 128 1.37 -4.51 3.09
N GLY A 129 0.76 -4.03 2.00
CA GLY A 129 -0.68 -4.17 1.84
C GLY A 129 -1.06 -5.61 1.47
N VAL A 130 -2.23 -6.04 1.92
CA VAL A 130 -2.81 -7.32 1.51
C VAL A 130 -3.19 -7.25 0.03
N HIS A 131 -2.40 -7.91 -0.82
CA HIS A 131 -2.76 -8.12 -2.22
C HIS A 131 -3.53 -9.45 -2.37
N GLY A 132 -4.83 -9.42 -2.10
CA GLY A 132 -5.70 -10.51 -2.51
C GLY A 132 -5.82 -10.52 -4.04
N ARG A 133 -5.23 -11.52 -4.73
CA ARG A 133 -5.71 -11.82 -6.08
C ARG A 133 -7.16 -12.26 -5.90
N ARG A 134 -8.12 -11.54 -6.46
CA ARG A 134 -9.54 -11.94 -6.47
C ARG A 134 -9.61 -13.32 -7.12
N LYS A 135 -9.48 -14.37 -6.32
CA LYS A 135 -9.75 -15.74 -6.77
C LYS A 135 -11.25 -15.78 -6.94
N TRP A 136 -11.71 -15.67 -8.18
CA TRP A 136 -13.05 -16.11 -8.52
C TRP A 136 -13.14 -17.57 -8.05
N ARG A 137 -13.79 -17.79 -6.91
CA ARG A 137 -14.14 -19.14 -6.49
C ARG A 137 -15.22 -19.56 -7.48
N ARG A 138 -14.83 -20.27 -8.54
CA ARG A 138 -15.79 -21.17 -9.21
C ARG A 138 -16.41 -22.00 -8.08
N GLY A 139 -17.74 -22.08 -8.05
CA GLY A 139 -18.46 -22.86 -7.04
C GLY A 139 -17.80 -24.23 -6.84
N ARG A 140 -17.90 -24.80 -5.63
CA ARG A 140 -17.31 -26.10 -5.34
C ARG A 140 -17.73 -27.08 -6.45
N PRO A 141 -16.78 -27.82 -7.08
CA PRO A 141 -17.09 -28.64 -8.26
C PRO A 141 -18.11 -29.76 -7.98
N ASN A 142 -18.39 -30.05 -6.71
CA ASN A 142 -19.28 -31.13 -6.27
C ASN A 142 -20.54 -30.65 -5.53
N THR A 143 -20.91 -29.37 -5.61
CA THR A 143 -22.25 -28.98 -5.17
C THR A 143 -23.19 -29.24 -6.34
N ALA A 144 -23.97 -30.32 -6.25
CA ALA A 144 -25.07 -30.54 -7.18
C ALA A 144 -25.92 -29.27 -7.23
N PRO A 145 -26.19 -28.70 -8.41
CA PRO A 145 -27.10 -27.57 -8.50
C PRO A 145 -28.43 -27.98 -7.86
N ALA A 146 -29.08 -27.03 -7.17
CA ALA A 146 -30.42 -27.27 -6.66
C ALA A 146 -31.30 -27.78 -7.82
N PRO A 147 -32.11 -28.84 -7.60
CA PRO A 147 -32.92 -29.41 -8.67
C PRO A 147 -33.82 -28.32 -9.24
N ASP A 148 -33.82 -28.18 -10.56
CA ASP A 148 -34.72 -27.26 -11.26
C ASP A 148 -36.15 -27.81 -11.14
N ARG A 149 -36.86 -27.36 -10.11
CA ARG A 149 -38.25 -27.76 -9.86
C ARG A 149 -39.22 -27.22 -10.90
N LEU A 150 -38.82 -26.19 -11.65
CA LEU A 150 -39.65 -25.57 -12.68
C LEU A 150 -39.35 -26.13 -14.07
N GLN A 151 -38.25 -26.86 -14.26
CA GLN A 151 -37.83 -27.36 -15.58
C GLN A 151 -37.84 -26.26 -16.65
N ARG A 152 -37.48 -25.03 -16.25
CA ARG A 152 -37.57 -23.79 -17.06
C ARG A 152 -38.96 -23.46 -17.62
N ASP A 153 -40.02 -24.05 -17.09
CA ASP A 153 -41.38 -23.67 -17.37
C ASP A 153 -41.81 -22.57 -16.38
N PHE A 154 -42.02 -21.37 -16.93
CA PHE A 154 -42.48 -20.18 -16.20
C PHE A 154 -43.91 -19.79 -16.62
N THR A 155 -44.72 -20.75 -17.06
CA THR A 155 -46.15 -20.53 -17.33
C THR A 155 -46.98 -20.98 -16.15
N ALA A 156 -48.07 -20.29 -15.82
CA ALA A 156 -49.00 -20.78 -14.81
C ALA A 156 -50.41 -20.40 -15.25
N GLU A 157 -51.41 -21.17 -14.81
CA GLU A 157 -52.81 -20.98 -15.21
C GLU A 157 -53.62 -20.22 -14.15
N ALA A 158 -53.20 -20.29 -12.89
CA ALA A 158 -53.77 -19.54 -11.77
C ALA A 158 -52.69 -18.95 -10.84
N PRO A 159 -53.00 -17.87 -10.11
CA PRO A 159 -52.13 -17.36 -9.04
C PRO A 159 -51.72 -18.45 -8.04
N ASP A 160 -50.66 -18.21 -7.28
CA ASP A 160 -50.11 -19.09 -6.24
C ASP A 160 -49.53 -20.46 -6.68
N GLN A 161 -49.56 -20.78 -7.98
CA GLN A 161 -48.97 -22.02 -8.50
C GLN A 161 -47.45 -21.97 -8.63
N ARG A 162 -46.90 -20.80 -8.98
CA ARG A 162 -45.45 -20.59 -9.19
C ARG A 162 -45.05 -19.21 -8.71
N TRP A 163 -44.00 -19.17 -7.91
CA TRP A 163 -43.48 -17.97 -7.27
C TRP A 163 -42.04 -17.73 -7.69
N VAL A 164 -41.71 -16.48 -8.01
CA VAL A 164 -40.34 -16.02 -8.19
C VAL A 164 -39.98 -15.16 -6.99
N ALA A 165 -38.84 -15.43 -6.37
CA ALA A 165 -38.33 -14.63 -5.28
C ALA A 165 -37.00 -13.99 -5.68
N ASP A 166 -36.85 -12.71 -5.37
CA ASP A 166 -35.59 -12.00 -5.44
C ASP A 166 -35.17 -11.57 -4.03
N ILE A 167 -33.86 -11.68 -3.75
CA ILE A 167 -33.27 -11.21 -2.51
C ILE A 167 -32.35 -10.06 -2.89
N THR A 168 -32.67 -8.86 -2.40
CA THR A 168 -31.91 -7.64 -2.68
C THR A 168 -31.27 -7.14 -1.39
N GLU A 169 -29.94 -6.98 -1.42
CA GLU A 169 -29.18 -6.32 -0.36
C GLU A 169 -29.15 -4.82 -0.63
N PHE A 170 -29.52 -4.02 0.37
CA PHE A 170 -29.33 -2.57 0.31
C PHE A 170 -28.60 -2.06 1.55
N GLN A 171 -27.85 -0.99 1.33
CA GLN A 171 -27.07 -0.32 2.37
C GLN A 171 -27.98 0.69 3.07
N CYS A 172 -28.20 0.51 4.37
CA CYS A 172 -28.89 1.50 5.17
C CYS A 172 -27.94 2.66 5.51
N TRP A 173 -28.47 3.87 5.66
CA TRP A 173 -27.69 5.05 6.05
C TRP A 173 -27.03 4.91 7.43
N THR A 174 -27.51 3.96 8.25
CA THR A 174 -26.95 3.57 9.55
C THR A 174 -25.69 2.71 9.45
N GLY A 175 -25.22 2.38 8.24
CA GLY A 175 -23.98 1.64 8.01
C GLY A 175 -24.11 0.12 8.08
N ASN A 176 -25.32 -0.40 8.35
CA ASN A 176 -25.61 -1.83 8.31
C ASN A 176 -26.30 -2.19 7.00
N SER A 177 -26.00 -3.38 6.44
CA SER A 177 -26.76 -3.91 5.31
C SER A 177 -28.00 -4.65 5.79
N THR A 178 -29.12 -4.38 5.12
CA THR A 178 -30.40 -5.07 5.34
C THR A 178 -30.79 -5.81 4.07
N TRP A 179 -31.45 -6.96 4.25
CA TRP A 179 -31.90 -7.82 3.18
C TRP A 179 -33.42 -7.68 3.04
N LEU A 180 -33.89 -7.39 1.82
CA LEU A 180 -35.30 -7.51 1.46
C LEU A 180 -35.47 -8.73 0.57
N ALA A 181 -36.44 -9.57 0.93
CA ALA A 181 -36.93 -10.64 0.09
C ALA A 181 -38.33 -10.26 -0.40
N SER A 182 -38.50 -10.17 -1.71
CA SER A 182 -39.81 -10.06 -2.34
C SER A 182 -40.18 -11.40 -2.99
N LYS A 183 -41.47 -11.71 -3.01
CA LYS A 183 -42.03 -12.82 -3.77
C LYS A 183 -43.08 -12.26 -4.73
N THR A 184 -43.08 -12.74 -5.95
CA THR A 184 -44.03 -12.33 -6.99
C THR A 184 -44.57 -13.58 -7.67
N SER A 185 -45.88 -13.59 -7.91
CA SER A 185 -46.52 -14.64 -8.70
C SER A 185 -46.10 -14.54 -10.16
N VAL A 186 -45.96 -15.67 -10.85
CA VAL A 186 -45.49 -15.70 -12.24
C VAL A 186 -46.54 -15.13 -13.23
N ILE A 187 -47.84 -15.25 -12.92
CA ILE A 187 -48.93 -14.76 -13.78
C ILE A 187 -49.23 -13.28 -13.56
N ASN A 188 -49.23 -12.87 -12.29
CA ASN A 188 -49.62 -11.53 -11.91
C ASN A 188 -48.37 -10.80 -11.42
N ARG A 189 -47.91 -9.78 -12.14
CA ARG A 189 -46.85 -8.87 -11.66
C ARG A 189 -47.36 -7.93 -10.56
N SER A 190 -48.25 -8.43 -9.69
CA SER A 190 -48.68 -7.76 -8.47
C SER A 190 -47.76 -8.20 -7.33
N LEU A 191 -47.27 -7.22 -6.58
CA LEU A 191 -46.52 -7.46 -5.36
C LEU A 191 -47.55 -7.73 -4.25
N ASP A 192 -47.81 -8.99 -3.95
CA ASP A 192 -48.68 -9.36 -2.85
C ASP A 192 -47.84 -9.40 -1.57
N GLY A 193 -47.88 -8.30 -0.82
CA GLY A 193 -47.31 -8.20 0.53
C GLY A 193 -48.26 -8.79 1.58
N PRO A 194 -47.75 -9.31 2.71
CA PRO A 194 -48.56 -9.58 3.89
C PRO A 194 -49.09 -8.28 4.52
#